data_AF-A0A2E2KKL0-F1
#
_entry.id   AF-A0A2E2KKL0-F1
#
_cell.length_a   1.000
_cell.length_b   1.000
_cell.length_c   1.000
_cell.angle_alpha   90.00
_cell.angle_beta   90.00
_cell.angle_gamma   90.00
#
_symmetry.space_group_name_H-M   'P 1'
#
loop_
_entity.id
_entity.type
_entity.pdbx_description
1 polymer ?
#
loop_
_entity_poly.entity_id
_entity_poly.type
_entity_poly.pdbx_seq_one_letter_code
_entity_poly.pdbx_strand_id
1 'polypeptide(L)'
;MSGLLTTLLEDIRVEYVARMQSNGCIEPYLTAERLCHEKLFLETDLLAEVIEQDPTLLAARAGDLILNRQESENPSVAVIVCSNIVAAALEGLLSVAVEREWLEADEEGHILVDEEELTQDSQYPIDIDYSSSETAKRNIALGGASKLTQIFSAAEADFIKLLETNATVKDPYQQALEISSDYSVFSPEDISPLIAENPLLLGLRAEDLIEEDLFDGDPPAGLIISAHLTHMMLHQMLELGVEQGVLVLDSSGHIVVPEAPDEPPIIH
;
A
#
# COMPACT_ATOMS: atom_id res chain seq x y z
N MET A 1 15.46 -9.51 9.01
CA MET A 1 14.46 -9.95 10.02
C MET A 1 14.19 -8.76 10.91
N SER A 2 13.08 -8.08 10.64
CA SER A 2 12.62 -6.85 11.29
C SER A 2 12.58 -6.99 12.80
N GLY A 3 13.28 -6.10 13.52
CA GLY A 3 13.33 -6.16 14.98
C GLY A 3 11.99 -5.79 15.60
N LEU A 4 11.28 -4.81 15.04
CA LEU A 4 10.00 -4.34 15.58
C LEU A 4 8.88 -5.34 15.38
N LEU A 5 8.69 -5.85 14.15
CA LEU A 5 7.60 -6.79 13.87
C LEU A 5 7.81 -8.10 14.63
N THR A 6 9.03 -8.64 14.65
CA THR A 6 9.32 -9.84 15.44
C THR A 6 9.08 -9.63 16.94
N THR A 7 9.39 -8.46 17.48
CA THR A 7 9.10 -8.15 18.89
C THR A 7 7.60 -8.06 19.14
N LEU A 8 6.84 -7.38 18.28
CA LEU A 8 5.38 -7.30 18.38
C LEU A 8 4.71 -8.68 18.33
N LEU A 9 5.14 -9.53 17.39
CA LEU A 9 4.62 -10.89 17.27
C LEU A 9 4.98 -11.77 18.47
N GLU A 10 6.17 -11.60 19.04
CA GLU A 10 6.57 -12.29 20.28
C GLU A 10 5.74 -11.83 21.48
N ASP A 11 5.51 -10.53 21.64
CA ASP A 11 4.69 -9.98 22.71
C ASP A 11 3.24 -10.50 22.61
N ILE A 12 2.69 -10.53 21.40
CA ILE A 12 1.38 -11.12 21.11
C ILE A 12 1.36 -12.62 21.45
N ARG A 13 2.40 -13.37 21.10
CA ARG A 13 2.51 -14.79 21.45
C ARG A 13 2.51 -15.02 22.96
N VAL A 14 3.24 -14.20 23.71
CA VAL A 14 3.27 -14.25 25.18
C VAL A 14 1.90 -13.91 25.76
N GLU A 15 1.24 -12.87 25.24
CA GLU A 15 -0.10 -12.47 25.66
C GLU A 15 -1.15 -13.54 25.34
N TYR A 16 -1.06 -14.16 24.17
CA TYR A 16 -1.93 -15.27 23.75
C TYR A 16 -1.88 -16.42 24.76
N VAL A 17 -0.68 -16.87 25.11
CA VAL A 17 -0.50 -17.95 26.11
C VAL A 17 -1.07 -17.55 27.47
N ALA A 18 -0.87 -16.30 27.89
CA ALA A 18 -1.42 -15.82 29.16
C ALA A 18 -2.96 -15.78 29.14
N ARG A 19 -3.58 -15.29 28.05
CA ARG A 19 -5.04 -15.25 27.87
C ARG A 19 -5.61 -16.68 27.84
N MET A 20 -4.99 -17.60 27.11
CA MET A 20 -5.40 -19.00 27.05
C MET A 20 -5.34 -19.69 28.42
N GLN A 21 -4.27 -19.49 29.17
CA GLN A 21 -4.17 -20.03 30.54
C GLN A 21 -5.24 -19.45 31.47
N SER A 22 -5.61 -18.18 31.31
CA SER A 22 -6.65 -17.54 32.12
C SER A 22 -8.06 -17.99 31.77
N ASN A 23 -8.32 -18.36 30.51
CA ASN A 23 -9.62 -18.84 30.02
C ASN A 23 -9.80 -20.36 30.15
N GLY A 24 -8.88 -21.05 30.84
CA GLY A 24 -8.93 -22.51 30.99
C GLY A 24 -8.60 -23.28 29.71
N CYS A 25 -7.90 -22.64 28.76
CA CYS A 25 -7.53 -23.19 27.45
C CYS A 25 -8.72 -23.53 26.55
N ILE A 26 -9.78 -22.73 26.63
CA ILE A 26 -11.01 -22.86 25.84
C ILE A 26 -10.98 -21.79 24.73
N GLU A 27 -11.53 -22.13 23.56
CA GLU A 27 -11.62 -21.28 22.36
C GLU A 27 -10.27 -20.72 21.87
N PRO A 28 -9.32 -21.58 21.46
CA PRO A 28 -7.99 -21.15 21.03
C PRO A 28 -8.00 -20.26 19.80
N TYR A 29 -8.93 -20.49 18.87
CA TYR A 29 -9.00 -19.74 17.62
C TYR A 29 -9.58 -18.35 17.85
N LEU A 30 -10.74 -18.23 18.51
CA LEU A 30 -11.36 -16.93 18.80
C LEU A 30 -10.45 -16.06 19.67
N THR A 31 -9.74 -16.66 20.62
CA THR A 31 -8.79 -15.93 21.46
C THR A 31 -7.62 -15.37 20.65
N ALA A 32 -7.10 -16.13 19.69
CA ALA A 32 -6.02 -15.70 18.80
C ALA A 32 -6.52 -14.63 17.83
N GLU A 33 -7.64 -14.86 17.18
CA GLU A 33 -8.26 -13.95 16.21
C GLU A 33 -8.52 -12.58 16.83
N ARG A 34 -9.21 -12.55 17.98
CA ARG A 34 -9.48 -11.30 18.71
C ARG A 34 -8.20 -10.58 19.11
N LEU A 35 -7.21 -11.31 19.62
CA LEU A 35 -5.95 -10.70 20.04
C LEU A 35 -5.19 -10.08 18.85
N CYS A 36 -5.15 -10.76 17.71
CA CYS A 36 -4.52 -10.24 16.51
C CYS A 36 -5.20 -8.95 16.04
N HIS A 37 -6.54 -8.95 15.94
CA HIS A 37 -7.29 -7.75 15.52
C HIS A 37 -7.15 -6.59 16.52
N GLU A 38 -7.06 -6.86 17.83
CA GLU A 38 -6.84 -5.82 18.85
C GLU A 38 -5.45 -5.16 18.79
N LYS A 39 -4.44 -5.84 18.25
CA LYS A 39 -3.03 -5.45 18.41
C LYS A 39 -2.26 -5.18 17.12
N LEU A 40 -2.70 -5.76 16.00
CA LEU A 40 -1.93 -5.76 14.73
C LEU A 40 -2.48 -4.81 13.68
N PHE A 41 -3.63 -4.17 13.92
CA PHE A 41 -3.94 -2.90 13.27
C PHE A 41 -3.05 -1.86 13.93
N LEU A 42 -1.95 -1.52 13.26
CA LEU A 42 -0.91 -0.64 13.77
C LEU A 42 -1.23 0.80 13.40
N GLU A 43 -0.90 1.73 14.29
CA GLU A 43 -0.97 3.17 13.99
C GLU A 43 -0.10 3.52 12.77
N THR A 44 -0.51 4.52 12.00
CA THR A 44 0.11 4.92 10.72
C THR A 44 1.63 5.07 10.81
N ASP A 45 2.12 5.76 11.84
CA ASP A 45 3.55 6.02 12.03
C ASP A 45 4.33 4.74 12.41
N LEU A 46 3.75 3.88 13.25
CA LEU A 46 4.36 2.61 13.63
C LEU A 46 4.41 1.64 12.45
N LEU A 47 3.35 1.60 11.63
CA LEU A 47 3.32 0.78 10.42
C LEU A 47 4.39 1.22 9.41
N ALA A 48 4.61 2.53 9.26
CA ALA A 48 5.68 3.06 8.42
C ALA A 48 7.07 2.60 8.89
N GLU A 49 7.35 2.63 10.20
CA GLU A 49 8.60 2.11 10.76
C GLU A 49 8.78 0.60 10.53
N VAL A 50 7.69 -0.17 10.62
CA VAL A 50 7.70 -1.61 10.34
C VAL A 50 8.03 -1.89 8.87
N ILE A 51 7.43 -1.14 7.94
CA ILE A 51 7.68 -1.26 6.50
C ILE A 51 9.09 -0.77 6.13
N GLU A 52 9.63 0.22 6.85
CA GLU A 52 11.03 0.65 6.70
C GLU A 52 12.01 -0.50 7.00
N GLN A 53 11.68 -1.34 7.98
CA GLN A 53 12.51 -2.49 8.38
C GLN A 53 12.26 -3.74 7.54
N ASP A 54 11.05 -3.88 6.98
CA ASP A 54 10.66 -4.99 6.11
C ASP A 54 9.83 -4.52 4.92
N PRO A 55 10.48 -4.06 3.84
CA PRO A 55 9.80 -3.58 2.64
C PRO A 55 8.95 -4.67 1.95
N THR A 56 9.26 -5.95 2.18
CA THR A 56 8.54 -7.07 1.53
C THR A 56 7.05 -7.11 1.89
N LEU A 57 6.67 -6.47 2.99
CA LEU A 57 5.28 -6.26 3.39
C LEU A 57 4.45 -5.52 2.33
N LEU A 58 5.07 -4.70 1.47
CA LEU A 58 4.37 -4.04 0.37
C LEU A 58 3.96 -4.98 -0.77
N ALA A 59 4.42 -6.23 -0.76
CA ALA A 59 3.93 -7.27 -1.66
C ALA A 59 2.62 -7.91 -1.18
N ALA A 60 2.12 -7.52 0.00
CA ALA A 60 0.84 -7.96 0.57
C ALA A 60 -0.34 -7.66 -0.37
N ARG A 61 -1.34 -8.54 -0.33
CA ARG A 61 -2.56 -8.47 -1.16
C ARG A 61 -3.79 -8.59 -0.29
N ALA A 62 -4.90 -7.96 -0.67
CA ALA A 62 -6.12 -7.94 0.13
C ALA A 62 -6.71 -9.35 0.29
N GLY A 63 -6.83 -10.10 -0.82
CA GLY A 63 -7.52 -11.38 -0.88
C GLY A 63 -8.86 -11.36 -0.15
N ASP A 64 -9.16 -12.46 0.55
CA ASP A 64 -10.32 -12.58 1.45
C ASP A 64 -9.97 -12.25 2.91
N LEU A 65 -8.84 -11.57 3.17
CA LEU A 65 -8.33 -11.36 4.53
C LEU A 65 -9.00 -10.19 5.26
N ILE A 66 -9.68 -9.31 4.52
CA ILE A 66 -10.27 -8.09 5.07
C ILE A 66 -11.73 -8.36 5.46
N LEU A 67 -11.93 -8.67 6.74
CA LEU A 67 -13.25 -9.02 7.28
C LEU A 67 -14.18 -7.80 7.48
N ASN A 68 -13.62 -6.59 7.49
CA ASN A 68 -14.39 -5.36 7.69
C ASN A 68 -15.07 -4.93 6.37
N ARG A 69 -16.40 -4.91 6.36
CA ARG A 69 -17.23 -4.51 5.20
C ARG A 69 -16.95 -3.11 4.66
N GLN A 70 -16.47 -2.18 5.48
CA GLN A 70 -16.16 -0.82 5.02
C GLN A 70 -14.88 -0.78 4.19
N GLU A 71 -13.93 -1.65 4.50
CA GLU A 71 -12.63 -1.70 3.86
C GLU A 71 -12.53 -2.81 2.80
N SER A 72 -13.42 -3.81 2.81
CA SER A 72 -13.33 -4.96 1.91
C SER A 72 -13.49 -4.61 0.42
N GLU A 73 -14.27 -3.57 0.08
CA GLU A 73 -14.53 -3.21 -1.32
C GLU A 73 -13.41 -2.37 -1.95
N ASN A 74 -12.76 -1.51 -1.17
CA ASN A 74 -11.70 -0.63 -1.67
C ASN A 74 -10.69 -0.35 -0.55
N PRO A 75 -9.88 -1.34 -0.14
CA PRO A 75 -9.04 -1.22 1.05
C PRO A 75 -7.92 -0.20 0.89
N SER A 76 -7.54 0.45 1.99
CA SER A 76 -6.30 1.23 2.01
C SER A 76 -5.06 0.32 2.02
N VAL A 77 -3.94 0.85 1.55
CA VAL A 77 -2.63 0.18 1.59
C VAL A 77 -2.31 -0.33 2.99
N ALA A 78 -2.55 0.48 4.02
CA ALA A 78 -2.32 0.10 5.40
C ALA A 78 -3.13 -1.12 5.83
N VAL A 79 -4.42 -1.14 5.47
CA VAL A 79 -5.33 -2.24 5.82
C VAL A 79 -4.91 -3.53 5.14
N ILE A 80 -4.47 -3.47 3.87
CA ILE A 80 -3.93 -4.64 3.16
C ILE A 80 -2.73 -5.21 3.92
N VAL A 81 -1.76 -4.36 4.26
CA VAL A 81 -0.53 -4.79 4.95
C VAL A 81 -0.85 -5.35 6.34
N CYS A 82 -1.66 -4.64 7.14
CA CYS A 82 -2.06 -5.09 8.48
C CYS A 82 -2.84 -6.41 8.43
N SER A 83 -3.74 -6.60 7.47
CA SER A 83 -4.51 -7.85 7.35
C SER A 83 -3.62 -9.04 7.02
N ASN A 84 -2.57 -8.84 6.21
CA ASN A 84 -1.57 -9.89 5.94
C ASN A 84 -0.72 -10.21 7.19
N ILE A 85 -0.35 -9.18 7.97
CA ILE A 85 0.34 -9.38 9.24
C ILE A 85 -0.56 -10.15 10.23
N VAL A 86 -1.85 -9.80 10.31
CA VAL A 86 -2.85 -10.49 11.13
C VAL A 86 -2.97 -11.96 10.74
N ALA A 87 -3.11 -12.25 9.44
CA ALA A 87 -3.22 -13.61 8.93
C ALA A 87 -2.00 -14.46 9.27
N ALA A 88 -0.79 -13.93 9.02
CA ALA A 88 0.47 -14.61 9.35
C ALA A 88 0.64 -14.82 10.87
N ALA A 89 0.27 -13.82 11.68
CA ALA A 89 0.32 -13.93 13.13
C ALA A 89 -0.68 -14.98 13.65
N LEU A 90 -1.90 -14.99 13.11
CA LEU A 90 -2.94 -15.96 13.47
C LEU A 90 -2.47 -17.38 13.20
N GLU A 91 -1.93 -17.66 12.01
CA GLU A 91 -1.36 -18.97 11.67
C GLU A 91 -0.24 -19.38 12.65
N GLY A 92 0.63 -18.43 13.01
CA GLY A 92 1.67 -18.64 14.02
C GLY A 92 1.12 -18.96 15.41
N LEU A 93 0.05 -18.28 15.85
CA LEU A 93 -0.59 -18.53 17.15
C LEU A 93 -1.32 -19.87 17.19
N LEU A 94 -1.99 -20.26 16.10
CA LEU A 94 -2.65 -21.57 15.99
C LEU A 94 -1.62 -22.71 16.01
N SER A 95 -0.47 -22.51 15.38
CA SER A 95 0.65 -23.46 15.49
C SER A 95 1.10 -23.66 16.94
N VAL A 96 1.19 -22.57 17.72
CA VAL A 96 1.49 -22.63 19.17
C VAL A 96 0.39 -23.34 19.95
N ALA A 97 -0.89 -23.18 19.56
CA ALA A 97 -2.00 -23.88 20.18
C ALA A 97 -1.91 -25.40 19.95
N VAL A 98 -1.54 -25.84 18.74
CA VAL A 98 -1.29 -27.25 18.42
C VAL A 98 -0.10 -27.81 19.22
N GLU A 99 1.02 -27.07 19.27
CA GLU A 99 2.20 -27.47 20.07
C GLU A 99 1.89 -27.64 21.57
N ARG A 100 0.87 -26.95 22.07
CA ARG A 100 0.43 -26.98 23.47
C ARG A 100 -0.76 -27.89 23.73
N GLU A 101 -1.17 -28.67 22.73
CA GLU A 101 -2.31 -29.61 22.79
C GLU A 101 -3.65 -28.91 23.09
N TRP A 102 -3.82 -27.66 22.66
CA TRP A 102 -5.09 -26.93 22.74
C TRP A 102 -5.95 -27.09 21.48
N LEU A 103 -5.30 -27.34 20.34
CA LEU A 103 -5.93 -27.70 19.08
C LEU A 103 -5.30 -28.99 18.56
N GLU A 104 -6.05 -29.73 17.75
CA GLU A 104 -5.57 -30.90 17.04
C GLU A 104 -5.21 -30.52 15.60
N ALA A 105 -4.34 -31.30 14.97
CA ALA A 105 -4.09 -31.23 13.54
C ALA A 105 -4.41 -32.59 12.92
N ASP A 106 -4.96 -32.59 11.70
CA ASP A 106 -5.26 -33.82 10.98
C ASP A 106 -3.99 -34.49 10.41
N GLU A 107 -4.17 -35.63 9.72
CA GLU A 107 -3.08 -36.40 9.12
C GLU A 107 -2.34 -35.66 7.99
N GLU A 108 -2.94 -34.60 7.44
CA GLU A 108 -2.39 -33.76 6.37
C GLU A 108 -1.73 -32.49 6.92
N GLY A 109 -1.85 -32.23 8.23
CA GLY A 109 -1.28 -31.08 8.92
C GLY A 109 -2.20 -29.87 8.96
N HIS A 110 -3.48 -30.02 8.61
CA HIS A 110 -4.48 -28.96 8.76
C HIS A 110 -4.94 -28.85 10.22
N ILE A 111 -4.95 -27.63 10.74
CA ILE A 111 -5.39 -27.35 12.11
C ILE A 111 -6.91 -27.51 12.17
N LEU A 112 -7.37 -28.36 13.09
CA LEU A 112 -8.78 -28.61 13.34
C LEU A 112 -9.30 -27.56 14.33
N VAL A 113 -10.17 -26.67 13.84
CA VAL A 113 -10.83 -25.63 14.64
C VAL A 113 -12.30 -26.01 14.82
N ASP A 114 -12.84 -25.79 16.01
CA ASP A 114 -14.25 -26.08 16.31
C ASP A 114 -15.19 -25.24 15.42
N GLU A 115 -16.20 -25.89 14.83
CA GLU A 115 -17.18 -25.23 13.95
C GLU A 115 -17.95 -24.10 14.69
N GLU A 116 -18.14 -24.23 16.00
CA GLU A 116 -18.76 -23.20 16.84
C GLU A 116 -17.91 -21.93 16.92
N GLU A 117 -16.58 -22.04 16.85
CA GLU A 117 -15.67 -20.89 16.80
C GLU A 117 -15.69 -20.22 15.42
N LEU A 118 -15.72 -21.02 14.35
CA LEU A 118 -15.73 -20.51 12.96
C LEU A 118 -17.05 -19.85 12.55
N THR A 119 -18.15 -20.16 13.24
CA THR A 119 -19.48 -19.64 12.91
C THR A 119 -19.84 -18.35 13.64
N GLN A 120 -18.98 -17.86 14.54
CA GLN A 120 -19.17 -16.54 15.15
C GLN A 120 -18.84 -15.45 14.11
N ASP A 121 -19.85 -14.63 13.77
CA ASP A 121 -19.67 -13.44 12.90
C ASP A 121 -18.92 -12.36 13.68
N SER A 122 -17.60 -12.50 13.73
CA SER A 122 -16.69 -11.58 14.40
C SER A 122 -16.33 -10.43 13.45
N GLN A 123 -17.10 -9.34 13.50
CA GLN A 123 -16.72 -8.10 12.84
C GLN A 123 -15.83 -7.26 13.76
N TYR A 124 -14.56 -7.13 13.39
CA TYR A 124 -13.60 -6.29 14.09
C TYR A 124 -13.56 -4.90 13.44
N PRO A 125 -13.95 -3.82 14.15
CA PRO A 125 -13.85 -2.48 13.62
C PRO A 125 -12.38 -2.08 13.47
N ILE A 126 -12.08 -1.36 12.38
CA ILE A 126 -10.77 -0.75 12.16
C ILE A 126 -10.94 0.73 12.51
N ASP A 127 -10.48 1.12 13.70
CA ASP A 127 -10.67 2.48 14.23
C ASP A 127 -9.51 3.44 13.87
N ILE A 128 -8.51 2.96 13.12
CA ILE A 128 -7.30 3.72 12.80
C ILE A 128 -7.50 4.59 11.56
N ASP A 129 -7.17 5.86 11.69
CA ASP A 129 -7.22 6.82 10.60
C ASP A 129 -5.85 7.00 9.93
N TYR A 130 -5.64 6.25 8.85
CA TYR A 130 -4.43 6.29 8.01
C TYR A 130 -4.29 7.58 7.18
N SER A 131 -5.25 8.50 7.23
CA SER A 131 -5.13 9.85 6.66
C SER A 131 -4.42 10.84 7.60
N SER A 132 -4.01 10.38 8.80
CA SER A 132 -3.32 11.19 9.79
C SER A 132 -1.96 10.57 10.19
N SER A 133 -0.94 11.43 10.30
CA SER A 133 0.41 11.04 10.72
C SER A 133 1.11 12.24 11.37
N GLU A 134 1.73 12.03 12.54
CA GLU A 134 2.53 13.06 13.20
C GLU A 134 3.92 13.18 12.56
N THR A 135 4.47 12.06 12.06
CA THR A 135 5.72 12.05 11.29
C THR A 135 5.60 12.89 10.02
N ALA A 136 4.52 12.72 9.25
CA ALA A 136 4.27 13.51 8.05
C ALA A 136 4.18 15.01 8.37
N LYS A 137 3.39 15.39 9.39
CA LYS A 137 3.27 16.80 9.84
C LYS A 137 4.61 17.39 10.25
N ARG A 138 5.41 16.63 10.99
CA ARG A 138 6.75 17.05 11.43
C ARG A 138 7.70 17.23 10.26
N ASN A 139 7.72 16.30 9.32
CA ASN A 139 8.60 16.34 8.15
C ASN A 139 8.26 17.54 7.25
N ILE A 140 6.96 17.82 7.05
CA ILE A 140 6.50 19.03 6.36
C ILE A 140 6.99 20.30 7.07
N ALA A 141 6.90 20.34 8.41
CA ALA A 141 7.28 21.51 9.20
C ALA A 141 8.80 21.76 9.22
N LEU A 142 9.62 20.71 9.14
CA LEU A 142 11.09 20.82 9.13
C LEU A 142 11.61 21.50 7.86
N GLY A 143 10.92 21.31 6.73
CA GLY A 143 11.32 21.82 5.43
C GLY A 143 12.55 21.12 4.88
N GLY A 144 12.56 20.84 3.58
CA GLY A 144 13.64 20.12 2.90
C GLY A 144 13.18 19.52 1.59
N ALA A 145 14.11 19.18 0.71
CA ALA A 145 13.78 18.45 -0.52
C ALA A 145 13.55 16.98 -0.14
N SER A 146 12.29 16.55 -0.14
CA SER A 146 11.93 15.15 0.12
C SER A 146 12.49 14.23 -0.96
N LYS A 147 12.62 12.93 -0.65
CA LYS A 147 13.01 11.94 -1.66
C LYS A 147 12.05 11.95 -2.84
N LEU A 148 10.74 12.06 -2.55
CA LEU A 148 9.71 12.19 -3.58
C LEU A 148 9.94 13.45 -4.43
N THR A 149 10.19 14.61 -3.82
CA THR A 149 10.50 15.84 -4.56
C THR A 149 11.75 15.68 -5.44
N GLN A 150 12.79 15.00 -4.95
CA GLN A 150 14.01 14.76 -5.74
C GLN A 150 13.73 13.87 -6.96
N ILE A 151 12.92 12.81 -6.80
CA ILE A 151 12.51 11.92 -7.90
C ILE A 151 11.73 12.71 -8.94
N PHE A 152 10.75 13.50 -8.49
CA PHE A 152 9.91 14.29 -9.39
C PHE A 152 10.72 15.38 -10.12
N SER A 153 11.59 16.11 -9.42
CA SER A 153 12.45 17.11 -10.07
C SER A 153 13.46 16.49 -11.04
N ALA A 154 13.91 15.25 -10.82
CA ALA A 154 14.73 14.54 -11.79
C ALA A 154 13.94 14.20 -13.06
N ALA A 155 12.71 13.69 -12.90
CA ALA A 155 11.80 13.42 -14.02
C ALA A 155 11.47 14.69 -14.82
N GLU A 156 11.16 15.80 -14.13
CA GLU A 156 10.93 17.11 -14.76
C GLU A 156 12.14 17.58 -15.59
N ALA A 157 13.34 17.49 -15.00
CA ALA A 157 14.55 17.93 -15.67
C ALA A 157 14.86 17.09 -16.92
N ASP A 158 14.56 15.79 -16.89
CA ASP A 158 14.72 14.92 -18.04
C ASP A 158 13.63 15.16 -19.10
N PHE A 159 12.40 15.47 -18.68
CA PHE A 159 11.33 15.89 -19.58
C PHE A 159 11.66 17.16 -20.33
N ILE A 160 12.13 18.21 -19.64
CA ILE A 160 12.55 19.46 -20.28
C ILE A 160 13.67 19.20 -21.30
N LYS A 161 14.68 18.39 -20.96
CA LYS A 161 15.77 18.05 -21.89
C LYS A 161 15.24 17.30 -23.12
N LEU A 162 14.29 16.39 -22.94
CA LEU A 162 13.67 15.64 -24.04
C LEU A 162 12.85 16.57 -24.94
N LEU A 163 12.10 17.50 -24.37
CA LEU A 163 11.39 18.54 -25.13
C LEU A 163 12.35 19.41 -25.93
N GLU A 164 13.47 19.85 -25.35
CA GLU A 164 14.49 20.65 -26.06
C GLU A 164 15.18 19.87 -27.18
N THR A 165 15.41 18.57 -26.99
CA THR A 165 16.16 17.72 -27.94
C THR A 165 15.29 17.16 -29.05
N ASN A 166 14.02 16.83 -28.76
CA ASN A 166 13.09 16.12 -29.64
C ASN A 166 11.85 16.94 -30.02
N ALA A 167 11.91 18.28 -29.89
CA ALA A 167 10.81 19.21 -30.17
C ALA A 167 10.07 19.02 -31.51
N THR A 168 10.67 18.33 -32.49
CA THR A 168 10.12 18.12 -33.83
C THR A 168 9.76 16.68 -34.18
N VAL A 169 9.95 15.70 -33.28
CA VAL A 169 9.89 14.27 -33.65
C VAL A 169 8.89 13.43 -32.84
N LYS A 170 8.56 13.81 -31.61
CA LYS A 170 7.62 13.06 -30.78
C LYS A 170 6.63 14.01 -30.10
N ASP A 171 5.36 13.63 -30.09
CA ASP A 171 4.31 14.27 -29.30
C ASP A 171 4.73 14.42 -27.83
N PRO A 172 4.73 15.65 -27.25
CA PRO A 172 5.02 15.90 -25.84
C PRO A 172 4.20 15.05 -24.87
N TYR A 173 2.96 14.70 -25.21
CA TYR A 173 2.14 13.79 -24.39
C TYR A 173 2.74 12.39 -24.32
N GLN A 174 3.18 11.85 -25.46
CA GLN A 174 3.86 10.55 -25.52
C GLN A 174 5.21 10.58 -24.79
N GLN A 175 5.94 11.70 -24.85
CA GLN A 175 7.18 11.88 -24.09
C GLN A 175 6.93 11.91 -22.57
N ALA A 176 5.86 12.59 -22.13
CA ALA A 176 5.46 12.61 -20.72
C ALA A 176 5.09 11.19 -20.22
N LEU A 177 4.36 10.41 -21.03
CA LEU A 177 4.06 9.01 -20.73
C LEU A 177 5.34 8.16 -20.62
N GLU A 178 6.25 8.26 -21.58
CA GLU A 178 7.51 7.51 -21.59
C GLU A 178 8.33 7.79 -20.31
N ILE A 179 8.49 9.06 -19.94
CA ILE A 179 9.23 9.44 -18.72
C ILE A 179 8.51 9.00 -17.45
N SER A 180 7.20 9.23 -17.37
CA SER A 180 6.43 8.79 -16.20
C SER A 180 6.55 7.28 -16.01
N SER A 181 6.59 6.50 -17.10
CA SER A 181 6.79 5.05 -17.06
C SER A 181 8.22 4.63 -16.70
N ASP A 182 9.24 5.39 -17.08
CA ASP A 182 10.63 5.12 -16.71
C ASP A 182 10.85 5.32 -15.21
N TYR A 183 10.19 6.33 -14.65
CA TYR A 183 10.26 6.68 -13.24
C TYR A 183 9.19 6.00 -12.37
N SER A 184 8.22 5.27 -12.96
CA SER A 184 7.15 4.56 -12.23
C SER A 184 7.57 3.23 -11.60
N VAL A 185 8.78 2.74 -11.90
CA VAL A 185 9.23 1.44 -11.38
C VAL A 185 9.68 1.58 -9.93
N PHE A 186 8.71 1.67 -9.03
CA PHE A 186 8.94 1.70 -7.59
C PHE A 186 8.87 0.28 -7.04
N SER A 187 10.04 -0.33 -6.78
CA SER A 187 10.09 -1.60 -6.06
C SER A 187 9.71 -1.39 -4.58
N PRO A 188 9.34 -2.42 -3.81
CA PRO A 188 9.10 -2.28 -2.38
C PRO A 188 10.22 -1.55 -1.63
N GLU A 189 11.48 -1.81 -2.01
CA GLU A 189 12.67 -1.18 -1.46
C GLU A 189 12.77 0.32 -1.78
N ASP A 190 12.20 0.76 -2.92
CA ASP A 190 12.16 2.16 -3.33
C ASP A 190 10.99 2.90 -2.68
N ILE A 191 9.86 2.20 -2.45
CA ILE A 191 8.64 2.77 -1.85
C ILE A 191 8.80 2.92 -0.34
N SER A 192 9.36 1.93 0.33
CA SER A 192 9.57 1.91 1.78
C SER A 192 10.17 3.21 2.35
N PRO A 193 11.27 3.76 1.79
CA PRO A 193 11.80 5.05 2.25
C PRO A 193 10.90 6.25 1.99
N LEU A 194 9.99 6.19 1.00
CA LEU A 194 8.99 7.24 0.75
C LEU A 194 7.88 7.19 1.80
N ILE A 195 7.47 5.98 2.22
CA ILE A 195 6.52 5.78 3.31
C ILE A 195 7.10 6.27 4.64
N ALA A 196 8.35 5.96 4.94
CA ALA A 196 9.02 6.44 6.16
C ALA A 196 9.08 7.98 6.22
N GLU A 197 9.22 8.64 5.08
CA GLU A 197 9.19 10.09 4.98
C GLU A 197 7.76 10.67 5.04
N ASN A 198 6.80 10.01 4.39
CA ASN A 198 5.40 10.42 4.36
C ASN A 198 4.47 9.22 4.60
N PRO A 199 4.15 8.89 5.88
CA PRO A 199 3.28 7.77 6.19
C PRO A 199 1.85 7.89 5.66
N LEU A 200 1.42 9.08 5.21
CA LEU A 200 0.11 9.28 4.58
C LEU A 200 -0.06 8.47 3.28
N LEU A 201 1.03 8.01 2.66
CA LEU A 201 0.98 7.10 1.52
C LEU A 201 0.28 5.77 1.87
N LEU A 202 0.25 5.39 3.16
CA LEU A 202 -0.45 4.20 3.64
C LEU A 202 -1.98 4.35 3.60
N GLY A 203 -2.49 5.58 3.52
CA GLY A 203 -3.91 5.87 3.36
C GLY A 203 -4.42 5.78 1.92
N LEU A 204 -3.53 5.58 0.92
CA LEU A 204 -3.90 5.49 -0.49
C LEU A 204 -4.73 4.23 -0.76
N ARG A 205 -5.61 4.32 -1.77
CA ARG A 205 -6.54 3.29 -2.22
C ARG A 205 -6.43 3.11 -3.73
N ALA A 206 -6.87 1.99 -4.30
CA ALA A 206 -6.70 1.75 -5.74
C ALA A 206 -7.48 2.74 -6.62
N GLU A 207 -8.69 3.15 -6.21
CA GLU A 207 -9.50 4.22 -6.83
C GLU A 207 -9.54 4.19 -8.38
N ASP A 208 -9.81 3.03 -8.97
CA ASP A 208 -9.87 2.81 -10.43
C ASP A 208 -8.55 3.08 -11.19
N LEU A 209 -7.43 3.36 -10.50
CA LEU A 209 -6.13 3.60 -11.12
C LEU A 209 -5.46 2.32 -11.62
N ILE A 210 -5.94 1.16 -11.18
CA ILE A 210 -5.40 -0.15 -11.51
C ILE A 210 -6.49 -0.95 -12.21
N GLU A 211 -6.17 -1.45 -13.41
CA GLU A 211 -7.06 -2.36 -14.13
C GLU A 211 -7.25 -3.65 -13.34
N GLU A 212 -8.49 -3.93 -12.92
CA GLU A 212 -8.85 -5.10 -12.11
C GLU A 212 -8.43 -6.42 -12.79
N ASP A 213 -8.54 -6.49 -14.13
CA ASP A 213 -8.20 -7.67 -14.93
C ASP A 213 -6.71 -8.05 -14.86
N LEU A 214 -5.81 -7.11 -14.52
CA LEU A 214 -4.37 -7.38 -14.49
C LEU A 214 -3.92 -8.12 -13.22
N PHE A 215 -4.73 -8.05 -12.16
CA PHE A 215 -4.41 -8.63 -10.85
C PHE A 215 -5.54 -9.48 -10.27
N ASP A 216 -6.48 -9.93 -11.11
CA ASP A 216 -7.68 -10.66 -10.68
C ASP A 216 -8.46 -9.92 -9.57
N GLY A 217 -8.47 -8.59 -9.62
CA GLY A 217 -9.11 -7.72 -8.63
C GLY A 217 -8.30 -7.47 -7.35
N ASP A 218 -7.08 -8.00 -7.22
CA ASP A 218 -6.31 -7.96 -5.96
C ASP A 218 -4.85 -7.49 -6.15
N PRO A 219 -4.63 -6.18 -6.39
CA PRO A 219 -3.30 -5.64 -6.60
C PRO A 219 -2.45 -5.61 -5.32
N PRO A 220 -1.11 -5.80 -5.43
CA PRO A 220 -0.22 -5.63 -4.29
C PRO A 220 -0.25 -4.21 -3.70
N ALA A 221 -0.11 -4.10 -2.39
CA ALA A 221 -0.16 -2.84 -1.64
C ALA A 221 0.82 -1.76 -2.18
N GLY A 222 2.06 -2.15 -2.50
CA GLY A 222 3.05 -1.25 -3.07
C GLY A 222 2.69 -0.75 -4.48
N LEU A 223 1.95 -1.55 -5.25
CA LEU A 223 1.51 -1.14 -6.58
C LEU A 223 0.51 0.01 -6.53
N ILE A 224 -0.37 0.03 -5.52
CA ILE A 224 -1.32 1.14 -5.31
C ILE A 224 -0.56 2.45 -5.13
N ILE A 225 0.46 2.47 -4.26
CA ILE A 225 1.31 3.66 -4.09
C ILE A 225 1.99 4.03 -5.40
N SER A 226 2.59 3.05 -6.10
CA SER A 226 3.26 3.27 -7.38
C SER A 226 2.33 3.89 -8.43
N ALA A 227 1.10 3.40 -8.56
CA ALA A 227 0.11 3.91 -9.50
C ALA A 227 -0.23 5.38 -9.20
N HIS A 228 -0.48 5.73 -7.93
CA HIS A 228 -0.70 7.11 -7.50
C HIS A 228 0.48 8.03 -7.84
N LEU A 229 1.71 7.61 -7.50
CA LEU A 229 2.91 8.40 -7.76
C LEU A 229 3.15 8.59 -9.27
N THR A 230 2.90 7.55 -10.06
CA THR A 230 3.02 7.60 -11.53
C THR A 230 2.01 8.57 -12.13
N HIS A 231 0.75 8.49 -11.68
CA HIS A 231 -0.30 9.39 -12.15
C HIS A 231 -0.02 10.85 -11.78
N MET A 232 0.42 11.11 -10.54
CA MET A 232 0.87 12.44 -10.12
C MET A 232 2.02 12.96 -10.98
N MET A 233 3.01 12.11 -11.26
CA MET A 233 4.17 12.49 -12.06
C MET A 233 3.77 12.82 -13.50
N LEU A 234 2.92 11.99 -14.12
CA LEU A 234 2.37 12.25 -15.44
C LEU A 234 1.66 13.60 -15.47
N HIS A 235 0.77 13.85 -14.51
CA HIS A 235 0.04 15.12 -14.43
C HIS A 235 0.99 16.33 -14.34
N GLN A 236 2.04 16.23 -13.53
CA GLN A 236 3.04 17.29 -13.40
C GLN A 236 3.84 17.52 -14.70
N MET A 237 4.22 16.46 -15.42
CA MET A 237 4.84 16.61 -16.73
C MET A 237 3.92 17.28 -17.74
N LEU A 238 2.62 16.92 -17.71
CA LEU A 238 1.63 17.51 -18.59
C LEU A 238 1.41 19.00 -18.31
N GLU A 239 1.32 19.40 -17.04
CA GLU A 239 1.29 20.81 -16.63
C GLU A 239 2.54 21.56 -17.11
N LEU A 240 3.72 20.97 -16.92
CA LEU A 240 4.97 21.56 -17.39
C LEU A 240 4.99 21.72 -18.91
N GLY A 241 4.46 20.75 -19.66
CA GLY A 241 4.33 20.83 -21.11
C GLY A 241 3.41 21.97 -21.56
N VAL A 242 2.34 22.26 -20.81
CA VAL A 242 1.48 23.43 -21.04
C VAL A 242 2.23 24.73 -20.74
N GLU A 243 2.98 24.79 -19.62
CA GLU A 243 3.78 25.97 -19.26
C GLU A 243 4.89 26.29 -20.27
N GLN A 244 5.52 25.25 -20.84
CA GLN A 244 6.51 25.39 -21.92
C GLN A 244 5.86 25.70 -23.29
N GLY A 245 4.53 25.70 -23.38
CA GLY A 245 3.78 26.00 -24.60
C GLY A 245 3.87 24.91 -25.68
N VAL A 246 4.27 23.70 -25.29
CA VAL A 246 4.37 22.54 -26.20
C VAL A 246 3.09 21.70 -26.21
N LEU A 247 2.32 21.74 -25.12
CA LEU A 247 0.97 21.19 -25.04
C LEU A 247 -0.06 22.30 -25.06
N VAL A 248 -1.22 22.02 -25.67
CA VAL A 248 -2.30 22.98 -25.85
C VAL A 248 -3.54 22.49 -25.11
N LEU A 249 -4.25 23.42 -24.48
CA LEU A 249 -5.54 23.16 -23.84
C LEU A 249 -6.69 23.51 -24.80
N ASP A 250 -7.75 22.70 -24.76
CA ASP A 250 -9.01 22.99 -25.43
C ASP A 250 -9.80 24.09 -24.67
N SER A 251 -10.94 24.48 -25.23
CA SER A 251 -11.84 25.47 -24.62
C SER A 251 -12.45 25.06 -23.26
N SER A 252 -12.34 23.78 -22.89
CA SER A 252 -12.79 23.21 -21.61
C SER A 252 -11.66 23.05 -20.60
N GLY A 253 -10.41 23.32 -20.99
CA GLY A 253 -9.22 23.16 -20.15
C GLY A 253 -8.61 21.76 -20.17
N HIS A 254 -8.98 20.90 -21.13
CA HIS A 254 -8.35 19.59 -21.32
C HIS A 254 -7.21 19.65 -22.32
N ILE A 255 -6.19 18.82 -22.13
CA ILE A 255 -5.06 18.74 -23.05
C ILE A 255 -5.52 18.15 -24.38
N VAL A 256 -5.24 18.86 -25.47
CA VAL A 256 -5.48 18.39 -26.84
C VAL A 256 -4.38 17.39 -27.18
N VAL A 257 -4.70 16.10 -27.08
CA VAL A 257 -3.81 15.03 -27.53
C VAL A 257 -3.96 14.91 -29.06
N PRO A 258 -2.86 15.01 -29.84
CA PRO A 258 -2.89 14.78 -31.27
C PRO A 258 -3.44 13.39 -31.63
N GLU A 259 -4.25 13.30 -32.69
CA GLU A 259 -4.74 11.99 -33.17
C GLU A 259 -3.62 11.11 -33.75
N ALA A 260 -2.48 11.70 -34.11
CA ALA A 260 -1.28 11.01 -34.56
C ALA A 260 -0.01 11.66 -33.98
N PRO A 261 1.00 10.86 -33.58
CA PRO A 261 2.19 11.35 -32.87
C PRO A 261 3.10 12.30 -33.68
N ASP A 262 2.90 12.38 -35.00
CA ASP A 262 3.63 13.24 -35.93
C ASP A 262 2.86 14.53 -36.32
N GLU A 263 1.62 14.70 -35.85
CA GLU A 263 0.80 15.87 -36.18
C GLU A 263 0.80 16.90 -35.03
N PRO A 264 0.94 18.21 -35.31
CA PRO A 264 0.77 19.22 -34.29
C PRO A 264 -0.70 19.24 -33.82
N PRO A 265 -0.98 19.52 -32.52
CA PRO A 265 -2.33 19.57 -32.01
C PRO A 265 -3.15 20.63 -32.76
N ILE A 266 -4.25 20.19 -33.38
CA ILE A 266 -5.15 21.06 -34.13
C ILE A 266 -6.20 21.59 -33.16
N ILE A 267 -6.16 22.90 -32.88
CA ILE A 267 -7.21 23.59 -32.13
C ILE A 267 -8.36 23.87 -33.10
N HIS A 268 -9.57 23.38 -32.79
CA HIS A 268 -10.80 23.75 -33.50
C HIS A 268 -11.46 24.99 -32.88
#